data_AF-A0A0P9E047-F1
#
_entry.id   AF-A0A0P9E047-F1
#
_cell.length_a   1.000
_cell.length_b   1.000
_cell.length_c   1.000
_cell.angle_alpha   90.00
_cell.angle_beta   90.00
_cell.angle_gamma   90.00
#
_symmetry.space_group_name_H-M   'P 1'
#
loop_
_entity.id
_entity.type
_entity.pdbx_description
1 polymer ?
#
loop_
_entity_poly.entity_id
_entity_poly.type
_entity_poly.pdbx_seq_one_letter_code
_entity_poly.pdbx_strand_id
1 'polypeptide(L)' 'MFEWCEKLKFAKQLLETYKELLRMLDEERREHGGKDYYEKIIDAIDCIGSSITRMRARGIIDPETYRAYEEIIAREAGGG' A
#
# COMPACT_ATOMS: atom_id res chain seq x y z
N MET A 1 26.82 4.26 10.46
CA MET A 1 25.56 4.58 11.18
C MET A 1 24.85 5.68 10.37
N PHE A 2 23.55 5.51 10.04
CA PHE A 2 22.61 6.48 9.39
C PHE A 2 22.06 6.26 7.97
N GLU A 3 22.41 5.23 7.20
CA GLU A 3 21.70 4.99 5.91
C GLU A 3 20.37 4.22 6.06
N TRP A 4 20.11 3.66 7.24
CA TRP A 4 18.91 2.89 7.59
C TRP A 4 17.68 3.75 7.87
N CYS A 5 17.81 5.08 8.03
CA CYS A 5 16.71 5.91 8.51
C CYS A 5 15.78 6.38 7.38
N GLU A 6 16.31 6.80 6.23
CA GLU A 6 15.50 7.44 5.18
C GLU A 6 14.72 6.43 4.34
N LYS A 7 15.34 5.32 3.94
CA LYS A 7 14.69 4.26 3.14
C LYS A 7 13.51 3.64 3.89
N LEU A 8 13.66 3.47 5.21
CA LEU A 8 12.63 2.89 6.10
C LEU A 8 11.52 3.90 6.40
N LYS A 9 11.85 5.19 6.56
CA LYS A 9 10.85 6.27 6.62
C LYS A 9 10.02 6.34 5.35
N PHE A 10 10.67 6.27 4.18
CA PHE A 10 9.98 6.28 2.90
C PHE A 10 9.08 5.04 2.71
N ALA A 11 9.55 3.86 3.12
CA ALA A 11 8.73 2.65 3.11
C ALA A 11 7.49 2.78 4.01
N LYS A 12 7.64 3.35 5.21
CA LYS A 12 6.51 3.62 6.11
C LYS A 12 5.53 4.63 5.53
N GLN A 13 6.03 5.70 4.91
CA GLN A 13 5.18 6.68 4.22
C GLN A 13 4.41 6.04 3.07
N LEU A 14 5.06 5.20 2.26
CA LEU A 14 4.40 4.44 1.20
C LEU A 14 3.28 3.54 1.74
N LEU A 15 3.48 2.92 2.91
CA LEU A 15 2.46 2.09 3.55
C LEU A 15 1.26 2.91 4.04
N GLU A 16 1.51 4.06 4.67
CA GLU A 16 0.41 4.95 5.08
C GLU A 16 -0.35 5.49 3.87
N THR A 17 0.34 5.88 2.80
CA THR A 17 -0.30 6.29 1.54
C THR A 17 -1.12 5.16 0.93
N TYR A 18 -0.59 3.93 0.89
CA TYR A 18 -1.33 2.77 0.41
C TYR A 18 -2.62 2.54 1.20
N LYS A 19 -2.55 2.65 2.53
CA LYS A 19 -3.70 2.50 3.42
C LYS A 19 -4.75 3.61 3.27
N GLU A 20 -4.32 4.87 3.15
CA GLU A 20 -5.23 6.00 2.92
C GLU A 20 -5.96 5.85 1.59
N LEU A 21 -5.25 5.44 0.54
CA LEU A 21 -5.82 5.22 -0.79
C LEU A 21 -6.87 4.09 -0.78
N LEU A 22 -6.60 2.97 -0.09
CA LEU A 22 -7.58 1.89 0.06
C LEU A 22 -8.84 2.37 0.78
N ARG A 23 -8.69 3.12 1.87
CA ARG A 23 -9.82 3.65 2.61
C ARG A 23 -10.69 4.58 1.74
N MET A 24 -10.05 5.47 0.98
CA MET A 24 -10.76 6.35 0.06
C MET A 24 -11.51 5.57 -1.03
N LEU A 25 -10.88 4.51 -1.57
CA LEU A 25 -11.56 3.65 -2.55
C LEU A 25 -12.83 3.03 -1.98
N ASP A 26 -12.78 2.52 -0.75
CA ASP A 26 -13.92 1.87 -0.11
C ASP A 26 -15.06 2.86 0.19
N GLU A 27 -14.74 4.06 0.66
CA GLU A 27 -15.73 5.12 0.92
C GLU A 27 -16.42 5.58 -0.37
N GLU A 28 -15.69 5.67 -1.48
CA GLU A 28 -16.19 6.21 -2.74
C GLU A 28 -16.72 5.16 -3.73
N ARG A 29 -16.50 3.86 -3.46
CA ARG A 29 -16.83 2.74 -4.38
C ARG A 29 -18.26 2.78 -4.89
N ARG A 30 -19.20 3.10 -4.02
CA ARG A 30 -20.64 3.11 -4.34
C ARG A 30 -21.02 4.23 -5.31
N GLU A 31 -20.32 5.36 -5.26
CA GLU A 31 -20.66 6.57 -6.02
C GLU A 31 -19.79 6.74 -7.26
N HIS A 32 -18.58 6.18 -7.24
CA HIS A 32 -17.55 6.42 -8.25
C HIS A 32 -17.04 5.14 -8.91
N GLY A 33 -17.48 3.96 -8.46
CA GLY A 33 -17.18 2.69 -9.10
C GLY A 33 -17.49 2.72 -10.60
N GLY A 34 -16.53 2.26 -11.41
CA GLY A 34 -16.64 2.25 -12.87
C GLY A 34 -16.32 3.58 -13.57
N LYS A 35 -15.94 4.64 -12.84
CA LYS A 35 -15.39 5.86 -13.45
C LYS A 35 -13.91 5.65 -13.75
N ASP A 36 -13.44 6.15 -14.90
CA ASP A 36 -12.05 5.97 -15.34
C ASP A 36 -11.03 6.43 -14.30
N TYR A 37 -11.21 7.60 -13.67
CA TYR A 37 -10.28 8.05 -12.63
C TYR A 37 -10.23 7.12 -11.41
N TYR A 38 -11.35 6.46 -11.08
CA TYR A 38 -11.42 5.53 -9.96
C TYR A 38 -10.64 4.24 -10.29
N GLU A 39 -10.82 3.71 -11.50
CA GLU A 39 -10.02 2.59 -12.02
C GLU A 39 -8.52 2.94 -12.07
N LYS A 40 -8.16 4.18 -12.45
CA LYS A 40 -6.76 4.64 -12.41
C LYS A 40 -6.17 4.72 -11.01
N ILE A 41 -6.99 5.01 -10.00
CA ILE A 41 -6.55 4.98 -8.60
C ILE A 41 -6.31 3.53 -8.15
N ILE A 42 -7.18 2.59 -8.55
CA ILE A 42 -6.96 1.14 -8.30
C ILE A 42 -5.65 0.69 -8.95
N ASP A 43 -5.43 1.00 -10.22
CA ASP A 43 -4.19 0.68 -10.95
C ASP A 43 -2.94 1.20 -10.21
N ALA A 44 -3.02 2.43 -9.67
CA ALA A 44 -1.92 3.05 -8.94
C ALA A 44 -1.63 2.33 -7.61
N ILE A 45 -2.68 1.94 -6.88
CA ILE A 45 -2.58 1.19 -5.61
C ILE A 45 -1.93 -0.17 -5.85
N ASP A 46 -2.32 -0.88 -6.91
CA ASP A 46 -1.71 -2.16 -7.30
C ASP A 46 -0.22 -2.00 -7.63
N CYS A 47 0.15 -0.92 -8.33
CA CYS A 47 1.55 -0.61 -8.63
C CYS A 47 2.36 -0.34 -7.36
N ILE A 48 1.78 0.34 -6.37
CA ILE A 48 2.41 0.61 -5.08
C ILE A 48 2.62 -0.70 -4.31
N GLY A 49 1.58 -1.53 -4.17
CA GLY A 49 1.65 -2.82 -3.49
C GLY A 49 2.71 -3.74 -4.10
N SER A 50 2.72 -3.85 -5.43
CA SER A 50 3.73 -4.62 -6.18
C SER A 50 5.16 -4.11 -5.92
N SER A 51 5.33 -2.79 -5.78
CA SER A 51 6.63 -2.18 -5.47
C SER A 51 7.09 -2.51 -4.05
N ILE A 52 6.19 -2.50 -3.06
CA ILE A 52 6.47 -2.87 -1.67
C ILE A 52 6.93 -4.34 -1.59
N THR A 53 6.23 -5.26 -2.24
CA THR A 53 6.62 -6.68 -2.30
C THR A 53 8.01 -6.86 -2.92
N ARG A 54 8.33 -6.14 -4.01
CA ARG A 54 9.67 -6.18 -4.61
C ARG A 54 10.75 -5.62 -3.68
N MET A 55 10.47 -4.54 -2.96
CA MET A 55 11.41 -3.95 -2.00
C MET A 55 11.70 -4.94 -0.86
N ARG A 56 10.70 -5.67 -0.38
CA ARG A 56 10.89 -6.75 0.59
C ARG A 56 11.76 -7.88 0.04
N ALA A 57 11.49 -8.35 -1.18
CA ALA A 57 12.27 -9.41 -1.83
C ALA A 57 13.75 -9.05 -2.00
N ARG A 58 14.07 -7.76 -2.14
CA ARG A 58 15.45 -7.23 -2.23
C ARG A 58 16.08 -6.89 -0.88
N GLY A 59 15.39 -7.14 0.24
CA GLY A 59 15.88 -6.83 1.57
C GLY A 59 15.93 -5.34 1.91
N ILE A 60 15.22 -4.49 1.14
CA ILE A 60 15.15 -3.04 1.39
C ILE A 60 14.20 -2.74 2.55
N ILE A 61 13.09 -3.48 2.63
CA ILE A 61 12.13 -3.43 3.73
C ILE A 61 12.40 -4.62 4.65
N ASP A 62 12.53 -4.34 5.94
CA ASP A 62 12.73 -5.37 6.95
C ASP A 62 11.44 -6.18 7.19
N PRO A 63 11.55 -7.40 7.75
CA PRO A 63 10.40 -8.27 7.94
C PRO A 63 9.31 -7.71 8.88
N GLU A 64 9.65 -6.82 9.82
CA GLU A 64 8.69 -6.23 10.76
C GLU A 64 7.87 -5.15 10.04
N THR A 65 8.52 -4.26 9.29
CA THR A 65 7.83 -3.26 8.46
C THR A 65 6.94 -3.92 7.40
N TYR A 66 7.37 -5.04 6.81
CA TYR A 66 6.56 -5.76 5.84
C TYR A 66 5.35 -6.47 6.46
N ARG A 67 5.40 -6.88 7.73
CA ARG A 67 4.21 -7.43 8.41
C ARG A 67 3.08 -6.41 8.50
N ALA A 68 3.38 -5.13 8.71
CA ALA A 68 2.36 -4.09 8.70
C ALA A 68 1.63 -4.00 7.34
N TYR A 69 2.36 -4.22 6.23
CA TYR A 69 1.77 -4.32 4.89
C TYR A 69 0.84 -5.54 4.76
N GLU A 70 1.29 -6.70 5.23
CA GLU A 70 0.50 -7.95 5.21
C GLU A 70 -0.77 -7.83 6.06
N GLU A 71 -0.69 -7.15 7.21
CA GLU A 71 -1.84 -6.87 8.08
C GLU A 71 -2.87 -5.95 7.41
N ILE A 72 -2.41 -4.94 6.66
CA ILE A 72 -3.29 -4.08 5.86
C ILE A 72 -4.01 -4.92 4.79
N ILE A 73 -3.27 -5.71 4.00
CA ILE A 73 -3.88 -6.57 2.98
C ILE A 73 -4.88 -7.55 3.60
N ALA A 74 -4.52 -8.20 4.71
CA ALA A 74 -5.38 -9.20 5.35
C ALA A 74 -6.69 -8.61 5.87
N ARG A 75 -6.68 -7.34 6.32
CA ARG A 75 -7.90 -6.62 6.72
C ARG A 75 -8.80 -6.31 5.53
N GLU A 76 -8.23 -5.74 4.47
CA GLU A 76 -9.01 -5.28 3.33
C GLU A 76 -9.46 -6.44 2.41
N ALA A 77 -8.68 -7.53 2.34
CA ALA A 77 -9.05 -8.74 1.56
C ALA A 77 -10.09 -9.63 2.27
N GLY A 78 -10.35 -9.41 3.56
CA GLY A 78 -11.28 -10.19 4.39
C GLY A 78 -12.69 -9.59 4.53
N GLY A 79 -12.93 -8.39 4.01
CA GLY A 79 -14.22 -7.70 4.07
C GLY A 79 -15.07 -7.87 2.81
N GLY A 80 -15.65 -9.07 2.65
CA GLY A 80 -16.67 -9.37 1.63
C GLY A 80 -18.05 -9.56 2.25
#